data_AF-A0A9D0IAW8-F1
#
_entry.id   AF-A0A9D0IAW8-F1
#
_cell.length_a   1.000
_cell.length_b   1.000
_cell.length_c   1.000
_cell.angle_alpha   90.00
_cell.angle_beta   90.00
_cell.angle_gamma   90.00
#
_symmetry.space_group_name_H-M   'P 1'
#
loop_
_entity.id
_entity.type
_entity.pdbx_description
1 polymer ?
#
loop_
_entity_poly.entity_id
_entity_poly.type
_entity_poly.pdbx_seq_one_letter_code
_entity_poly.pdbx_strand_id
1 'polypeptide(L)'
;MAEYILYDVQVRLLTPLHIGSGRELLHKYDYAIHGGRTWRLDEGAILAMQETDDPAWTARLTRIPPADLLREEDFRADAPYFRY
;
A
#
# COMPACT_ATOMS: atom_id res chain seq x y z
N MET A 1 -6.83 -3.25 46.63
CA MET A 1 -6.54 -3.90 45.33
C MET A 1 -7.82 -3.82 44.53
N ALA A 2 -7.81 -3.27 43.31
CA ALA A 2 -9.05 -3.13 42.54
C ALA A 2 -9.58 -4.52 42.19
N GLU A 3 -10.84 -4.80 42.53
CA GLU A 3 -11.54 -6.01 42.09
C GLU A 3 -12.00 -5.82 40.64
N TYR A 4 -11.51 -6.68 39.75
CA TYR A 4 -12.03 -6.79 38.40
C TYR A 4 -12.14 -8.27 38.01
N ILE A 5 -13.07 -8.56 37.09
CA ILE A 5 -13.31 -9.89 36.53
C ILE A 5 -12.81 -9.88 35.08
N LEU A 6 -12.02 -10.88 34.72
CA LEU A 6 -11.53 -11.07 33.36
C LEU A 6 -12.44 -12.04 32.60
N TYR A 7 -12.67 -11.75 31.32
CA TYR A 7 -13.46 -12.58 30.43
C TYR A 7 -12.64 -12.97 29.20
N ASP A 8 -12.89 -14.18 28.70
CA ASP A 8 -12.46 -14.61 27.37
C ASP A 8 -13.69 -14.55 26.44
N VAL A 9 -13.51 -13.95 25.25
CA VAL A 9 -14.62 -13.63 24.34
C VAL A 9 -14.35 -14.22 22.96
N GLN A 10 -15.30 -15.01 22.48
CA GLN A 10 -15.33 -15.48 21.10
C GLN A 10 -16.11 -14.50 20.22
N VAL A 11 -15.47 -13.98 19.17
CA VAL A 11 -16.09 -13.05 18.21
C VAL A 11 -16.24 -13.73 16.85
N ARG A 12 -17.38 -13.55 16.20
CA ARG A 12 -17.67 -14.01 14.84
C ARG A 12 -18.19 -12.85 13.98
N LEU A 13 -17.66 -12.72 12.77
CA LEU A 13 -18.15 -11.73 11.81
C LEU A 13 -19.41 -12.26 11.10
N LEU A 14 -20.47 -11.44 11.07
CA LEU A 14 -21.69 -11.69 10.27
C LEU A 14 -21.74 -10.83 9.01
N THR A 15 -20.98 -9.74 9.00
CA THR A 15 -20.85 -8.77 7.92
C THR A 15 -19.38 -8.37 7.79
N PRO A 16 -18.98 -7.72 6.68
CA PRO A 16 -17.66 -7.13 6.58
C PRO A 16 -17.37 -6.20 7.77
N LEU A 17 -16.18 -6.35 8.36
CA LEU A 17 -15.69 -5.51 9.46
C LEU A 17 -14.51 -4.70 8.95
N HIS A 18 -14.58 -3.39 9.13
CA HIS A 18 -13.45 -2.49 8.92
C HIS A 18 -13.06 -1.85 10.26
N ILE A 19 -11.82 -2.09 10.69
CA ILE A 19 -11.19 -1.37 11.78
C ILE A 19 -10.16 -0.45 11.12
N GLY A 20 -10.48 0.84 11.04
CA GLY A 20 -9.61 1.82 10.40
C GLY A 20 -8.39 2.14 11.24
N SER A 21 -7.26 2.40 10.58
CA SER A 21 -6.07 2.99 11.19
C SER A 21 -6.13 4.52 11.30
N GLY A 22 -7.19 5.15 10.77
CA GLY A 22 -7.31 6.59 10.62
C GLY A 22 -6.52 7.19 9.44
N ARG A 23 -5.73 6.38 8.72
CA ARG A 23 -5.04 6.80 7.51
C ARG A 23 -5.87 6.49 6.27
N GLU A 24 -6.15 7.53 5.48
CA GLU A 24 -6.71 7.36 4.15
C GLU A 24 -5.63 7.00 3.13
N LEU A 25 -5.96 6.10 2.21
CA LEU A 25 -5.07 5.72 1.13
C LEU A 25 -5.35 6.59 -0.09
N LEU A 26 -4.32 7.18 -0.66
CA LEU A 26 -4.40 8.06 -1.82
C LEU A 26 -4.21 7.30 -3.13
N HIS A 27 -5.16 7.44 -4.05
CA HIS A 27 -5.04 6.85 -5.38
C HIS A 27 -3.76 7.33 -6.08
N LYS A 28 -3.05 6.40 -6.72
CA LYS A 28 -1.75 6.54 -7.40
C LYS A 28 -0.52 6.74 -6.51
N TYR A 29 -0.70 7.02 -5.23
CA TYR A 29 0.38 7.15 -4.26
C TYR A 29 0.50 5.91 -3.37
N ASP A 30 -0.63 5.51 -2.84
CA ASP A 30 -0.78 4.42 -1.88
C ASP A 30 -1.31 3.15 -2.55
N TYR A 31 -2.13 3.30 -3.59
CA TYR A 31 -2.73 2.19 -4.33
C TYR A 31 -2.98 2.55 -5.79
N ALA A 32 -3.07 1.53 -6.65
CA ALA A 32 -3.47 1.66 -8.04
C ALA A 32 -4.62 0.69 -8.37
N ILE A 33 -5.45 1.03 -9.35
CA ILE A 33 -6.50 0.13 -9.85
C ILE A 33 -6.08 -0.35 -11.23
N HIS A 34 -5.91 -1.67 -11.39
CA HIS A 34 -5.53 -2.28 -12.66
C HIS A 34 -6.10 -3.69 -12.78
N GLY A 35 -6.61 -4.07 -13.96
CA GLY A 35 -7.16 -5.41 -14.20
C GLY A 35 -8.34 -5.79 -13.30
N GLY A 36 -9.15 -4.82 -12.88
CA GLY A 36 -10.27 -5.04 -11.96
C GLY A 36 -9.86 -5.32 -10.51
N ARG A 37 -8.59 -5.07 -10.16
CA ARG A 37 -8.04 -5.24 -8.81
C ARG A 37 -7.45 -3.94 -8.29
N THR A 38 -7.48 -3.81 -6.97
CA THR A 38 -6.78 -2.75 -6.25
C THR A 38 -5.44 -3.31 -5.78
N TRP A 39 -4.36 -2.65 -6.15
CA TRP A 39 -2.99 -3.01 -5.84
C TRP A 39 -2.43 -2.04 -4.82
N ARG A 40 -1.98 -2.53 -3.66
CA ARG A 40 -1.36 -1.69 -2.64
C ARG A 40 0.10 -1.50 -2.98
N LEU A 41 0.49 -0.26 -3.23
CA LEU A 41 1.86 0.07 -3.61
C LEU A 41 2.81 -0.09 -2.42
N ASP A 42 3.99 -0.60 -2.72
CA ASP A 42 5.20 -0.41 -1.93
C ASP A 42 5.98 0.74 -2.57
N GLU A 43 5.74 1.93 -2.05
CA GLU A 43 6.32 3.17 -2.57
C GLU A 43 7.84 3.16 -2.48
N GLY A 44 8.38 2.52 -1.43
CA GLY A 44 9.82 2.38 -1.21
C GLY A 44 10.45 1.46 -2.25
N ALA A 45 9.82 0.31 -2.51
CA ALA A 45 10.32 -0.64 -3.52
C ALA A 45 10.28 -0.05 -4.94
N ILE A 46 9.20 0.67 -5.29
CA ILE A 46 9.07 1.33 -6.59
C ILE A 46 10.16 2.39 -6.77
N LEU A 47 10.41 3.23 -5.76
CA LEU A 47 11.43 4.27 -5.83
C LEU A 47 12.85 3.72 -5.86
N ALA A 48 13.14 2.67 -5.08
CA ALA A 48 14.46 2.03 -5.04
C ALA A 48 14.88 1.47 -6.42
N MET A 49 13.92 1.04 -7.26
CA MET A 49 14.21 0.56 -8.61
C MET A 49 14.49 1.69 -9.62
N GLN A 50 14.15 2.93 -9.28
CA GLN A 50 14.42 4.12 -10.09
C GLN A 50 15.70 4.85 -9.66
N GLU A 51 16.42 4.32 -8.67
CA GLU A 51 17.63 4.92 -8.13
C GLU A 51 18.72 5.02 -9.22
N THR A 52 19.19 6.25 -9.43
CA THR A 52 20.22 6.59 -10.42
C THR A 52 21.07 7.71 -9.86
N ASP A 53 22.32 7.81 -10.32
CA ASP A 53 23.26 8.86 -9.90
C ASP A 53 22.96 10.24 -10.50
N ASP A 54 21.85 10.41 -11.23
CA ASP A 54 21.44 11.66 -11.86
C ASP A 54 20.55 12.50 -10.92
N PRO A 55 21.04 13.63 -10.38
CA PRO A 55 20.27 14.50 -9.50
C PRO A 55 19.02 15.09 -10.17
N ALA A 56 19.03 15.30 -11.49
CA ALA A 56 17.89 15.83 -12.22
C ALA A 56 16.74 14.82 -12.30
N TRP A 57 17.07 13.54 -12.43
CA TRP A 57 16.10 12.46 -12.40
C TRP A 57 15.48 12.30 -11.01
N THR A 58 16.28 12.31 -9.95
CA THR A 58 15.79 12.22 -8.56
C THR A 58 14.83 13.36 -8.23
N ALA A 59 15.14 14.59 -8.65
CA ALA A 59 14.23 15.72 -8.48
C ALA A 59 12.91 15.53 -9.24
N ARG A 60 12.95 14.91 -10.43
CA ARG A 60 11.75 14.62 -11.24
C ARG A 60 10.88 13.54 -10.62
N LEU A 61 11.47 12.49 -10.05
CA LEU A 61 10.73 11.39 -9.40
C LEU A 61 9.81 11.88 -8.29
N THR A 62 10.22 12.91 -7.53
CA THR A 62 9.38 13.51 -6.46
C THR A 62 8.04 14.09 -6.94
N ARG A 63 7.89 14.29 -8.25
CA ARG A 63 6.68 14.87 -8.87
C ARG A 63 5.82 13.84 -9.61
N ILE A 64 6.27 12.59 -9.70
CA ILE A 64 5.57 11.53 -10.42
C ILE A 64 4.91 10.61 -9.38
N PRO A 65 3.58 10.39 -9.44
CA PRO A 65 2.93 9.40 -8.60
C PRO A 65 3.56 8.01 -8.78
N PRO A 66 3.86 7.26 -7.70
CA PRO A 66 4.45 5.92 -7.78
C PRO A 66 3.76 4.97 -8.76
N ALA A 67 2.42 5.00 -8.85
CA ALA A 67 1.68 4.17 -9.81
C ALA A 67 2.03 4.46 -11.27
N ASP A 68 2.36 5.72 -11.60
CA ASP A 68 2.66 6.16 -12.96
C ASP A 68 4.11 5.77 -13.37
N LEU A 69 4.90 5.22 -12.44
CA LEU A 69 6.23 4.66 -12.71
C LEU A 69 6.17 3.17 -13.11
N LEU A 70 5.02 2.53 -12.95
CA LEU A 70 4.79 1.13 -13.28
C LEU A 70 4.29 0.97 -14.72
N ARG A 71 4.71 -0.13 -15.36
CA ARG A 71 4.20 -0.58 -16.66
C ARG A 71 3.05 -1.56 -16.45
N GLU A 72 2.26 -1.80 -17.49
CA GLU A 72 1.15 -2.76 -17.42
C GLU A 72 1.63 -4.17 -17.02
N GLU A 73 2.79 -4.59 -17.50
CA GLU A 73 3.42 -5.88 -17.19
C GLU A 73 3.89 -6.02 -15.72
N ASP A 74 4.02 -4.91 -15.00
CA ASP A 74 4.43 -4.91 -13.59
C ASP A 74 3.29 -5.32 -12.66
N PHE A 75 2.02 -5.26 -13.10
CA PHE A 75 0.84 -5.59 -12.30
C PHE A 75 0.63 -7.10 -12.15
N ARG A 76 1.55 -7.75 -11.42
CA ARG A 76 1.54 -9.19 -11.11
C ARG A 76 1.74 -9.42 -9.62
N ALA A 77 1.15 -10.50 -9.10
CA ALA A 77 1.17 -10.79 -7.65
C ALA A 77 2.56 -11.13 -7.10
N ASP A 78 3.49 -11.54 -7.96
CA ASP A 78 4.89 -11.83 -7.63
C ASP A 78 5.81 -10.62 -7.80
N ALA A 79 5.29 -9.48 -8.24
CA ALA A 79 6.10 -8.28 -8.44
C ALA A 79 6.44 -7.61 -7.10
N PRO A 80 7.68 -7.09 -6.93
CA PRO A 80 8.13 -6.49 -5.68
C PRO A 80 7.50 -5.12 -5.37
N TYR A 81 6.67 -4.59 -6.26
CA TYR A 81 6.08 -3.24 -6.16
C TYR A 81 4.84 -3.17 -5.28
N PHE A 82 4.35 -4.32 -4.78
CA PHE A 82 3.09 -4.41 -4.05
C PHE A 82 3.27 -5.07 -2.68
N ARG A 83 2.51 -4.59 -1.68
CA ARG A 83 2.63 -5.08 -0.29
C ARG A 83 1.92 -6.43 -0.03
N TYR A 84 0.95 -6.79 -0.86
CA TYR A 84 0.12 -8.00 -0.77
C TYR A 84 -0.53 -8.35 -2.09
#